data_AF-A0A0F9FYR3-F1
#
_entry.id   AF-A0A0F9FYR3-F1
#
_cell.length_a   1.000
_cell.length_b   1.000
_cell.length_c   1.000
_cell.angle_alpha   90.00
_cell.angle_beta   90.00
_cell.angle_gamma   90.00
#
_symmetry.space_group_name_H-M   'P 1'
#
loop_
_entity.id
_entity.type
_entity.pdbx_description
1 polymer ?
#
loop_
_entity_poly.entity_id
_entity_poly.type
_entity_poly.pdbx_seq_one_letter_code
_entity_poly.pdbx_strand_id
1 'polypeptide(L)'
;MSLYTKYMEEIQTRKTELGLNPQPIDSAELVSEIINQIKDTNNEHRKDSLHFFIFNTLPGTTSAAGVKAQFLKEIILGEEQVAEITPEFAFELLSHMKGGPSIEMLIDLAFADDAKIAAQAAEVLKTQVFLYDADMARIKAAYEAGNAIAKELLESFSKAEFFTKLPDIEETIDVVTYIAGEGDISTDLLSPGNQAHSRADRELHGKCMITEEAQQEIVELQKKHPNAKVMLIAEKGTMGVGSSRMSGVNNVALWAGKQASPYVPFINIAPVVAGTNGIAPIFLTTVDVTGGIGLDLKNWVKKVDANGNTVTDENGDAVLEEAYSVATGTVLTINTKEKKLYNGDKELVDVSSAFTPQKVEFMRAGGSYAVVFGKKLQTFAAETLGIETPLVYAPSKEISHEGQGLTAVEKIFNRNAVGVLSDTPLHAGSNVRVRVNIVGSQDTTGPMTAQELEAMAASTISPLVDGAYQSGCHTASVWDSKAQANIPKLMAFMNKFGLITARDPKGVYHAMTDVIHKVLNDITIDDRAIIIGGDSHTRMSKGVAFGADSGTVAVAL
;
A
#
# COMPACT_ATOMS: atom_id res chain seq x y z
N MET A 1 31.19 17.24 12.36
CA MET A 1 29.86 17.11 12.97
C MET A 1 29.41 15.68 12.73
N SER A 2 28.94 14.96 13.75
CA SER A 2 28.50 13.58 13.56
C SER A 2 27.16 13.53 12.82
N LEU A 3 26.75 12.37 12.30
CA LEU A 3 25.46 12.24 11.61
C LEU A 3 24.32 12.43 12.60
N TYR A 4 24.49 11.95 13.84
CA TYR A 4 23.51 12.17 14.90
C TYR A 4 23.32 13.65 15.22
N THR A 5 24.40 14.42 15.38
CA THR A 5 24.27 15.87 15.65
C THR A 5 23.52 16.57 14.52
N LYS A 6 23.84 16.25 13.25
CA LYS A 6 23.14 16.81 12.09
C LYS A 6 21.66 16.43 12.09
N TYR A 7 21.34 15.19 12.46
CA TYR A 7 19.96 14.72 12.57
C TYR A 7 19.20 15.44 13.70
N MET A 8 19.84 15.73 14.83
CA MET A 8 19.24 16.53 15.90
C MET A 8 19.01 17.99 15.50
N GLU A 9 19.92 18.60 14.75
CA GLU A 9 19.72 19.92 14.15
C GLU A 9 18.53 19.93 13.19
N GLU A 10 18.42 18.91 12.33
CA GLU A 10 17.28 18.72 11.43
C GLU A 10 15.96 18.57 12.19
N ILE A 11 15.93 17.75 13.25
CA ILE A 11 14.75 17.62 14.12
C ILE A 11 14.33 18.97 14.69
N GLN A 12 15.30 19.75 15.18
CA GLN A 12 15.02 21.07 15.74
C GLN A 12 14.44 22.01 14.67
N THR A 13 15.04 22.06 13.48
CA THR A 13 14.54 22.85 12.34
C THR A 13 13.13 22.41 11.93
N ARG A 14 12.90 21.11 11.75
CA ARG A 14 11.57 20.55 11.41
C ARG A 14 10.52 20.93 12.46
N LYS A 15 10.88 20.87 13.74
CA LYS A 15 9.98 21.24 14.83
C LYS A 15 9.68 22.74 14.85
N THR A 16 10.69 23.61 14.74
CA THR A 16 10.51 25.06 14.89
C THR A 16 9.96 25.75 13.65
N GLU A 17 10.37 25.33 12.46
CA GLU A 17 9.99 25.98 11.21
C GLU A 17 8.74 25.38 10.60
N LEU A 18 8.58 24.05 10.74
CA LEU A 18 7.48 23.33 10.10
C LEU A 18 6.45 22.84 11.11
N GLY A 19 6.81 22.58 12.37
CA GLY A 19 5.93 21.88 13.31
C GLY A 19 5.72 20.42 12.90
N LEU A 20 6.81 19.74 12.56
CA LEU A 20 6.83 18.32 12.15
C LEU A 20 7.64 17.48 13.15
N ASN A 21 7.38 16.18 13.15
CA ASN A 21 8.15 15.19 13.87
C ASN A 21 9.51 14.90 13.19
N PRO A 22 10.41 14.15 13.85
CA PRO A 22 11.64 13.67 13.24
C PRO A 22 11.35 12.94 11.92
N GLN A 23 12.17 13.21 10.89
CA GLN A 23 12.06 12.46 9.65
C GLN A 23 12.44 10.99 9.90
N PRO A 24 11.70 10.02 9.34
CA PRO A 24 12.06 8.60 9.47
C PRO A 24 13.46 8.30 8.93
N ILE A 25 14.20 7.45 9.61
CA ILE A 25 15.60 7.13 9.29
C ILE A 25 15.67 5.98 8.29
N ASP A 26 16.29 6.22 7.13
CA ASP A 26 16.50 5.26 6.03
C ASP A 26 17.99 4.90 5.78
N SER A 27 18.92 5.62 6.42
CA SER A 27 20.38 5.48 6.29
C SER A 27 21.00 4.50 7.30
N ALA A 28 21.75 3.54 6.79
CA ALA A 28 22.56 2.60 7.56
C ALA A 28 23.59 3.31 8.45
N GLU A 29 24.22 4.37 7.93
CA GLU A 29 25.29 5.10 8.62
C GLU A 29 24.78 5.79 9.89
N LEU A 30 23.61 6.45 9.81
CA LEU A 30 22.99 7.07 10.96
C LEU A 30 22.52 6.03 11.99
N VAL A 31 21.90 4.94 11.56
CA VAL A 31 21.50 3.84 12.47
C VAL A 31 22.71 3.21 13.16
N SER A 32 23.83 3.04 12.46
CA SER A 32 25.07 2.51 13.04
C SER A 32 25.62 3.44 14.13
N GLU A 33 25.59 4.75 13.90
CA GLU A 33 25.98 5.74 14.91
C GLU A 33 25.05 5.71 16.13
N ILE A 34 23.73 5.60 15.91
CA ILE A 34 22.72 5.44 16.96
C ILE A 34 22.98 4.17 17.78
N ILE A 35 23.26 3.03 17.14
CA ILE A 35 23.56 1.77 17.83
C ILE A 35 24.81 1.90 18.71
N ASN A 36 25.87 2.56 18.23
CA ASN A 36 27.07 2.80 19.03
C ASN A 36 26.75 3.63 20.29
N GLN A 37 25.86 4.62 20.19
CA GLN A 37 25.40 5.38 21.36
C GLN A 37 24.50 4.55 22.29
N ILE A 38 23.72 3.59 21.76
CA ILE A 38 22.92 2.66 22.57
C ILE A 38 23.81 1.72 23.39
N LYS A 39 24.89 1.22 22.78
CA LYS A 39 25.88 0.34 23.41
C LYS A 39 26.68 1.05 24.50
N ASP A 40 26.96 2.34 24.35
CA ASP A 40 27.56 3.16 25.41
C ASP A 40 26.51 3.55 26.46
N THR A 41 26.42 2.79 27.55
CA THR A 41 25.42 2.99 28.61
C THR A 41 25.51 4.36 29.31
N ASN A 42 26.64 5.07 29.19
CA ASN A 42 26.83 6.39 29.78
C ASN A 42 26.63 7.54 28.78
N ASN A 43 26.26 7.23 27.54
CA ASN A 43 26.04 8.24 26.52
C ASN A 43 24.85 9.14 26.86
N GLU A 44 25.05 10.46 26.82
CA GLU A 44 24.01 11.43 27.16
C GLU A 44 22.77 11.37 26.23
N HIS A 45 22.96 10.89 25.00
CA HIS A 45 21.92 10.77 23.98
C HIS A 45 21.28 9.38 23.93
N ARG A 46 21.72 8.44 24.77
CA ARG A 46 21.29 7.03 24.73
C ARG A 46 19.78 6.85 24.70
N LYS A 47 19.06 7.64 25.51
CA LYS A 47 17.59 7.56 25.62
C LYS A 47 16.90 7.93 24.29
N ASP A 48 17.34 9.02 23.65
CA ASP A 48 16.77 9.48 22.39
C ASP A 48 17.18 8.52 21.26
N SER A 49 18.41 8.02 21.28
CA SER A 49 18.90 6.99 20.34
C SER A 49 18.10 5.69 20.42
N LEU A 50 17.77 5.21 21.63
CA LEU A 50 16.84 4.08 21.81
C LEU A 50 15.47 4.38 21.20
N HIS A 51 14.93 5.59 21.44
CA HIS A 51 13.65 5.98 20.89
C HIS A 51 13.65 6.01 19.36
N PHE A 52 14.67 6.61 18.73
CA PHE A 52 14.78 6.66 17.27
C PHE A 52 15.00 5.29 16.65
N PHE A 53 15.80 4.45 17.28
CA PHE A 53 16.02 3.06 16.84
C PHE A 53 14.70 2.27 16.84
N ILE A 54 13.94 2.34 17.94
CA ILE A 54 12.72 1.56 18.12
C ILE A 54 11.59 2.09 17.23
N PHE A 55 11.33 3.40 17.25
CA PHE A 55 10.09 3.99 16.71
C PHE A 55 10.25 4.80 15.43
N ASN A 56 11.48 5.12 15.02
CA ASN A 56 11.71 6.05 13.90
C ASN A 56 12.65 5.52 12.81
N THR A 57 13.02 4.24 12.87
CA THR A 57 13.83 3.58 11.83
C THR A 57 12.92 2.86 10.85
N LEU A 58 13.02 3.18 9.56
CA LEU A 58 12.15 2.59 8.53
C LEU A 58 12.45 1.09 8.34
N PRO A 59 11.40 0.26 8.18
CA PRO A 59 11.53 -1.16 7.85
C PRO A 59 11.77 -1.36 6.34
N GLY A 60 11.50 -2.58 5.84
CA GLY A 60 11.56 -2.87 4.40
C GLY A 60 12.98 -3.10 3.90
N THR A 61 13.28 -2.67 2.67
CA THR A 61 14.61 -2.82 2.04
C THR A 61 15.51 -1.58 2.15
N THR A 62 15.19 -0.65 3.06
CA THR A 62 16.06 0.49 3.31
C THR A 62 17.41 0.04 3.89
N SER A 63 18.45 0.85 3.71
CA SER A 63 19.77 0.52 4.27
C SER A 63 19.75 0.50 5.81
N ALA A 64 18.95 1.37 6.43
CA ALA A 64 18.67 1.37 7.86
C ALA A 64 18.03 0.07 8.35
N ALA A 65 17.07 -0.50 7.60
CA ALA A 65 16.43 -1.76 7.96
C ALA A 65 17.43 -2.91 8.05
N GLY A 66 18.44 -2.96 7.17
CA GLY A 66 19.49 -3.96 7.21
C GLY A 66 20.29 -3.93 8.52
N VAL A 67 20.75 -2.73 8.91
CA VAL A 67 21.51 -2.54 10.17
C VAL A 67 20.65 -2.83 11.39
N LYS A 68 19.38 -2.37 11.40
CA LYS A 68 18.44 -2.63 12.49
C LYS A 68 18.16 -4.12 12.65
N ALA A 69 17.85 -4.84 11.56
CA ALA A 69 17.56 -6.28 11.63
C ALA A 69 18.76 -7.07 12.15
N GLN A 70 19.97 -6.76 11.67
CA GLN A 70 21.20 -7.41 12.12
C GLN A 70 21.46 -7.18 13.62
N PHE A 71 21.31 -5.94 14.11
CA PHE A 71 21.49 -5.66 15.54
C PHE A 71 20.44 -6.35 16.42
N LEU A 72 19.18 -6.45 15.95
CA LEU A 72 18.15 -7.23 16.66
C LEU A 72 18.49 -8.72 16.71
N LYS A 73 19.06 -9.29 15.64
CA LYS A 73 19.57 -10.67 15.64
C LYS A 73 20.71 -10.86 16.64
N GLU A 74 21.66 -9.94 16.71
CA GLU A 74 22.76 -9.97 17.69
C GLU A 74 22.24 -9.99 19.13
N ILE A 75 21.19 -9.22 19.43
CA ILE A 75 20.51 -9.23 20.74
C ILE A 75 19.84 -10.59 21.01
N ILE A 76 19.16 -11.17 20.03
CA ILE A 76 18.48 -12.48 20.17
C ILE A 76 19.49 -13.59 20.43
N LEU A 77 20.65 -13.56 19.76
CA LEU A 77 21.74 -14.51 19.95
C LEU A 77 22.53 -14.28 21.25
N GLY A 78 22.29 -13.17 21.96
CA GLY A 78 23.01 -12.78 23.17
C GLY A 78 24.43 -12.26 22.92
N GLU A 79 24.77 -11.94 21.66
CA GLU A 79 26.03 -11.34 21.26
C GLU A 79 26.12 -9.88 21.74
N GLU A 80 24.97 -9.21 21.81
CA GLU A 80 24.82 -7.85 22.32
C GLU A 80 23.74 -7.78 23.40
N GLN A 81 23.92 -6.90 24.39
CA GLN A 81 22.98 -6.74 25.50
C GLN A 81 22.52 -5.29 25.61
N VAL A 82 21.21 -5.09 25.46
CA VAL A 82 20.54 -3.81 25.65
C VAL A 82 19.41 -4.02 26.64
N ALA A 83 19.49 -3.43 27.84
CA ALA A 83 18.54 -3.68 28.91
C ALA A 83 17.07 -3.39 28.52
N GLU A 84 16.86 -2.44 27.62
CA GLU A 84 15.56 -2.02 27.12
C GLU A 84 15.02 -2.89 25.97
N ILE A 85 15.85 -3.75 25.37
CA ILE A 85 15.48 -4.62 24.26
C ILE A 85 15.81 -6.07 24.62
N THR A 86 14.82 -6.76 25.20
CA THR A 86 14.95 -8.20 25.47
C THR A 86 14.90 -9.00 24.16
N PRO A 87 15.38 -10.27 24.14
CA PRO A 87 15.22 -11.14 22.97
C PRO A 87 13.76 -11.25 22.49
N GLU A 88 12.80 -11.33 23.41
CA GLU A 88 11.37 -11.35 23.06
C GLU A 88 10.93 -10.06 22.38
N PHE A 89 11.36 -8.90 22.88
CA PHE A 89 11.04 -7.62 22.24
C PHE A 89 11.78 -7.44 20.91
N ALA A 90 12.98 -8.00 20.76
CA ALA A 90 13.70 -8.00 19.48
C ALA A 90 12.96 -8.82 18.41
N PHE A 91 12.39 -9.97 18.77
CA PHE A 91 11.50 -10.73 17.88
C PHE A 91 10.24 -9.93 17.50
N GLU A 92 9.63 -9.23 18.45
CA GLU A 92 8.51 -8.33 18.16
C GLU A 92 8.92 -7.25 17.15
N LEU A 93 10.04 -6.56 17.37
CA LEU A 93 10.53 -5.53 16.45
C LEU A 93 10.81 -6.11 15.04
N LEU A 94 11.44 -7.28 14.93
CA LEU A 94 11.62 -7.96 13.64
C LEU A 94 10.29 -8.27 12.95
N SER A 95 9.27 -8.71 13.70
CA SER A 95 7.94 -9.02 13.15
C SER A 95 7.23 -7.80 12.54
N HIS A 96 7.53 -6.62 13.05
CA HIS A 96 6.98 -5.34 12.56
C HIS A 96 7.78 -4.75 11.40
N MET A 97 8.94 -5.34 11.05
CA MET A 97 9.71 -4.95 9.86
C MET A 97 9.18 -5.58 8.56
N LYS A 98 8.28 -6.57 8.67
CA LYS A 98 7.40 -7.16 7.64
C LYS A 98 8.07 -7.85 6.44
N GLY A 99 9.34 -7.59 6.12
CA GLY A 99 9.98 -8.11 4.91
C GLY A 99 11.50 -7.84 4.85
N GLY A 100 12.13 -8.34 3.79
CA GLY A 100 13.51 -7.99 3.43
C GLY A 100 14.54 -8.50 4.44
N PRO A 101 15.47 -7.67 4.93
CA PRO A 101 16.48 -8.08 5.90
C PRO A 101 15.90 -8.76 7.15
N SER A 102 14.71 -8.35 7.59
CA SER A 102 14.07 -8.99 8.75
C SER A 102 13.71 -10.46 8.50
N ILE A 103 13.28 -10.81 7.28
CA ILE A 103 12.98 -12.19 6.88
C ILE A 103 14.26 -13.00 6.77
N GLU A 104 15.31 -12.42 6.20
CA GLU A 104 16.62 -13.06 6.14
C GLU A 104 17.12 -13.44 7.54
N MET A 105 17.08 -12.50 8.49
CA MET A 105 17.47 -12.74 9.88
C MET A 105 16.57 -13.76 10.56
N LEU A 106 15.26 -13.72 10.33
CA LEU A 106 14.32 -14.67 10.91
C LEU A 106 14.53 -16.09 10.36
N ILE A 107 14.82 -16.26 9.07
CA ILE A 107 15.16 -17.57 8.49
C ILE A 107 16.48 -18.09 9.05
N ASP A 108 17.48 -17.22 9.22
CA ASP A 108 18.75 -17.60 9.87
C ASP A 108 18.50 -18.12 11.29
N LEU A 109 17.69 -17.40 12.07
CA LEU A 109 17.35 -17.77 13.45
C LEU A 109 16.50 -19.05 13.50
N ALA A 110 15.54 -19.22 12.57
CA ALA A 110 14.68 -20.39 12.50
C ALA A 110 15.44 -21.69 12.15
N PHE A 111 16.61 -21.57 11.52
CA PHE A 111 17.47 -22.70 11.18
C PHE A 111 18.77 -22.75 12.00
N ALA A 112 18.85 -21.97 13.09
CA ALA A 112 19.94 -22.04 14.05
C ALA A 112 19.85 -23.30 14.94
N ASP A 113 20.97 -23.66 15.59
CA ASP A 113 21.06 -24.84 16.45
C ASP A 113 20.28 -24.71 17.78
N ASP A 114 20.06 -23.48 18.27
CA ASP A 114 19.29 -23.23 19.49
C ASP A 114 17.79 -23.45 19.23
N ALA A 115 17.27 -24.57 19.74
CA ALA A 115 15.88 -24.97 19.54
C ALA A 115 14.85 -23.94 20.06
N LYS A 116 15.16 -23.16 21.10
CA LYS A 116 14.24 -22.15 21.65
C LYS A 116 14.17 -20.96 20.71
N ILE A 117 15.33 -20.45 20.28
CA ILE A 117 15.42 -19.34 19.31
C ILE A 117 14.77 -19.75 17.99
N ALA A 118 15.07 -20.96 17.51
CA ALA A 118 14.54 -21.47 16.25
C ALA A 118 13.01 -21.57 16.27
N ALA A 119 12.42 -22.06 17.36
CA ALA A 119 10.98 -22.11 17.54
C ALA A 119 10.34 -20.70 17.58
N GLN A 120 10.94 -19.76 18.31
CA GLN A 120 10.43 -18.37 18.37
C GLN A 120 10.49 -17.68 17.01
N ALA A 121 11.59 -17.85 16.28
CA ALA A 121 11.73 -17.32 14.93
C ALA A 121 10.72 -17.93 13.96
N ALA A 122 10.47 -19.24 14.07
CA ALA A 122 9.45 -19.92 13.27
C ALA A 122 8.04 -19.37 13.55
N GLU A 123 7.66 -19.14 14.82
CA GLU A 123 6.39 -18.51 15.17
C GLU A 123 6.24 -17.12 14.54
N VAL A 124 7.29 -16.31 14.56
CA VAL A 124 7.28 -15.01 13.89
C VAL A 124 7.13 -15.18 12.38
N LEU A 125 7.92 -16.06 11.73
CA LEU A 125 7.87 -16.30 10.29
C LEU A 125 6.49 -16.73 9.79
N LYS A 126 5.73 -17.53 10.57
CA LYS A 126 4.36 -17.93 10.23
C LYS A 126 3.39 -16.77 10.07
N THR A 127 3.72 -15.60 10.63
CA THR A 127 2.92 -14.36 10.51
C THR A 127 3.37 -13.45 9.37
N GLN A 128 4.47 -13.79 8.69
CA GLN A 128 5.06 -12.98 7.64
C GLN A 128 4.65 -13.46 6.24
N VAL A 129 4.57 -12.54 5.29
CA VAL A 129 4.10 -12.82 3.93
C VAL A 129 5.01 -12.29 2.83
N PHE A 130 5.83 -11.26 3.10
CA PHE A 130 6.78 -10.72 2.12
C PHE A 130 8.05 -11.57 2.02
N LEU A 131 7.87 -12.86 1.71
CA LEU A 131 8.92 -13.81 1.38
C LEU A 131 9.04 -13.88 -0.15
N TYR A 132 10.25 -13.64 -0.65
CA TYR A 132 10.55 -13.67 -2.07
C TYR A 132 11.17 -14.99 -2.48
N ASP A 133 11.46 -15.15 -3.77
CA ASP A 133 11.89 -16.43 -4.36
C ASP A 133 13.16 -16.96 -3.70
N ALA A 134 14.09 -16.10 -3.29
CA ALA A 134 15.28 -16.49 -2.55
C ALA A 134 14.95 -17.05 -1.15
N ASP A 135 14.03 -16.43 -0.42
CA ASP A 135 13.59 -16.86 0.91
C ASP A 135 12.85 -18.21 0.83
N MET A 136 11.92 -18.31 -0.12
CA MET A 136 11.17 -19.55 -0.39
C MET A 136 12.12 -20.68 -0.80
N ALA A 137 13.13 -20.40 -1.63
CA ALA A 137 14.13 -21.40 -2.01
C ALA A 137 14.95 -21.91 -0.80
N ARG A 138 15.30 -21.04 0.15
CA ARG A 138 15.98 -21.44 1.40
C ARG A 138 15.11 -22.38 2.23
N ILE A 139 13.82 -22.06 2.39
CA ILE A 139 12.87 -22.90 3.14
C ILE A 139 12.68 -24.25 2.45
N LYS A 140 12.53 -24.26 1.12
CA LYS A 140 12.43 -25.50 0.33
C LYS A 140 13.67 -26.38 0.51
N ALA A 141 14.87 -25.81 0.38
CA ALA A 141 16.11 -26.56 0.54
C ALA A 141 16.25 -27.16 1.96
N ALA A 142 15.86 -26.40 2.99
CA ALA A 142 15.85 -26.90 4.37
C ALA A 142 14.83 -28.05 4.55
N TYR A 143 13.65 -27.94 3.94
CA TYR A 143 12.64 -29.01 3.96
C TYR A 143 13.14 -30.28 3.26
N GLU A 144 13.73 -30.15 2.07
CA GLU A 144 14.31 -31.26 1.31
C GLU A 144 15.47 -31.94 2.06
N ALA A 145 16.17 -31.18 2.92
CA ALA A 145 17.19 -31.70 3.84
C ALA A 145 16.60 -32.34 5.12
N GLY A 146 15.28 -32.39 5.28
CA GLY A 146 14.60 -33.01 6.41
C GLY A 146 14.44 -32.12 7.65
N ASN A 147 14.58 -30.80 7.53
CA ASN A 147 14.40 -29.88 8.65
C ASN A 147 12.91 -29.81 9.09
N ALA A 148 12.66 -30.10 10.37
CA ALA A 148 11.31 -30.13 10.93
C ALA A 148 10.63 -28.75 10.99
N ILE A 149 11.39 -27.69 11.26
CA ILE A 149 10.88 -26.31 11.29
C ILE A 149 10.48 -25.87 9.87
N ALA A 150 11.30 -26.20 8.86
CA ALA A 150 10.96 -25.91 7.47
C ALA A 150 9.65 -26.60 7.05
N LYS A 151 9.45 -27.86 7.45
CA LYS A 151 8.19 -28.57 7.25
C LYS A 151 7.02 -27.85 7.95
N GLU A 152 7.19 -27.45 9.20
CA GLU A 152 6.17 -26.75 9.97
C GLU A 152 5.79 -25.38 9.37
N LEU A 153 6.78 -24.64 8.87
CA LEU A 153 6.56 -23.38 8.14
C LEU A 153 5.73 -23.63 6.87
N LEU A 154 6.10 -24.62 6.06
CA LEU A 154 5.36 -24.98 4.85
C LEU A 154 3.93 -25.43 5.18
N GLU A 155 3.72 -26.21 6.23
CA GLU A 155 2.38 -26.63 6.66
C GLU A 155 1.53 -25.41 7.07
N SER A 156 2.09 -24.48 7.83
CA SER A 156 1.43 -23.23 8.21
C SER A 156 1.08 -22.37 6.99
N PHE A 157 2.04 -22.19 6.06
CA PHE A 157 1.84 -21.41 4.84
C PHE A 157 0.80 -22.04 3.91
N SER A 158 0.79 -23.37 3.76
CA SER A 158 -0.21 -24.08 2.94
C SER A 158 -1.65 -23.89 3.45
N LYS A 159 -1.82 -23.73 4.77
CA LYS A 159 -3.09 -23.41 5.43
C LYS A 159 -3.36 -21.91 5.55
N ALA A 160 -2.44 -21.09 5.04
CA ALA A 160 -2.43 -19.63 5.18
C ALA A 160 -2.75 -19.18 6.62
N GLU A 161 -2.07 -19.76 7.61
CA GLU A 161 -2.36 -19.47 9.03
C GLU A 161 -2.18 -18.00 9.40
N PHE A 162 -1.30 -17.26 8.69
CA PHE A 162 -1.18 -15.81 8.87
C PHE A 162 -2.52 -15.09 8.68
N PHE A 163 -3.37 -15.59 7.78
CA PHE A 163 -4.65 -14.99 7.40
C PHE A 163 -5.80 -15.59 8.20
N THR A 164 -5.85 -16.92 8.32
CA THR A 164 -6.97 -17.60 9.01
C THR A 164 -7.01 -17.31 10.51
N LYS A 165 -5.88 -16.92 11.11
CA LYS A 165 -5.81 -16.47 12.51
C LYS A 165 -6.11 -14.98 12.70
N LEU A 166 -6.28 -14.20 11.63
CA LEU A 166 -6.70 -12.80 11.74
C LEU A 166 -8.17 -12.72 12.18
N PRO A 167 -8.52 -11.74 13.02
CA PRO A 167 -9.92 -11.51 13.37
C PRO A 167 -10.75 -11.24 12.10
N ASP A 168 -12.04 -11.57 12.18
CA ASP A 168 -13.00 -11.09 11.19
C ASP A 168 -13.18 -9.57 11.31
N ILE A 169 -13.68 -8.94 10.24
CA ILE A 169 -14.06 -7.53 10.32
C ILE A 169 -15.20 -7.35 11.32
N GLU A 170 -15.24 -6.19 11.97
CA GLU A 170 -16.30 -5.83 12.90
C GLU A 170 -17.66 -5.87 12.17
N GLU A 171 -18.68 -6.41 12.83
CA GLU A 171 -20.04 -6.45 12.30
C GLU A 171 -20.62 -5.05 12.14
N THR A 172 -20.32 -4.17 13.10
CA THR A 172 -20.73 -2.76 13.12
C THR A 172 -19.51 -1.87 13.17
N ILE A 173 -19.40 -0.95 12.22
CA ILE A 173 -18.35 0.07 12.18
C ILE A 173 -19.02 1.42 12.30
N ASP A 174 -18.83 2.08 13.44
CA ASP A 174 -19.30 3.45 13.63
C ASP A 174 -18.41 4.42 12.86
N VAL A 175 -19.04 5.35 12.16
CA VAL A 175 -18.38 6.41 11.41
C VAL A 175 -18.96 7.77 11.78
N VAL A 176 -18.10 8.79 11.83
CA VAL A 176 -18.52 10.18 11.97
C VAL A 176 -18.23 10.89 10.65
N THR A 177 -19.23 11.59 10.10
CA THR A 177 -19.11 12.23 8.80
C THR A 177 -18.25 13.49 8.88
N TYR A 178 -17.45 13.73 7.84
CA TYR A 178 -16.75 14.98 7.60
C TYR A 178 -16.88 15.36 6.12
N ILE A 179 -17.64 16.41 5.82
CA ILE A 179 -17.77 16.91 4.45
C ILE A 179 -16.49 17.68 4.11
N ALA A 180 -15.67 17.07 3.25
CA ALA A 180 -14.40 17.64 2.81
C ALA A 180 -14.58 18.70 1.70
N GLY A 181 -15.74 18.71 1.05
CA GLY A 181 -16.11 19.68 0.02
C GLY A 181 -17.43 19.32 -0.65
N GLU A 182 -18.06 20.32 -1.28
CA GLU A 182 -19.23 20.15 -2.15
C GLU A 182 -18.78 20.07 -3.62
N GLY A 183 -19.37 19.15 -4.38
CA GLY A 183 -18.96 18.80 -5.73
C GLY A 183 -17.88 17.72 -5.79
N ASP A 184 -17.33 17.50 -6.99
CA ASP A 184 -16.30 16.49 -7.19
C ASP A 184 -15.01 16.88 -6.44
N ILE A 185 -14.54 15.99 -5.55
CA ILE A 185 -13.25 16.16 -4.88
C ILE A 185 -12.18 15.54 -5.75
N SER A 186 -11.31 16.38 -6.30
CA SER A 186 -10.17 15.91 -7.07
C SER A 186 -9.05 15.41 -6.17
N THR A 187 -8.28 14.44 -6.66
CA THR A 187 -7.02 14.02 -6.04
C THR A 187 -6.01 15.16 -5.89
N ASP A 188 -6.15 16.26 -6.64
CA ASP A 188 -5.29 17.44 -6.48
C ASP A 188 -5.65 18.23 -5.21
N LEU A 189 -6.91 18.25 -4.79
CA LEU A 189 -7.31 18.82 -3.49
C LEU A 189 -6.70 18.05 -2.31
N LEU A 190 -6.61 16.72 -2.46
CA LEU A 190 -6.06 15.84 -1.43
C LEU A 190 -4.52 15.78 -1.46
N SER A 191 -3.91 15.97 -2.62
CA SER A 191 -2.47 15.91 -2.85
C SER A 191 -2.10 16.80 -4.05
N PRO A 192 -1.85 18.11 -3.82
CA PRO A 192 -1.60 19.07 -4.89
C PRO A 192 -0.37 18.74 -5.74
N GLY A 193 -0.48 18.93 -7.06
CA GLY A 193 0.59 18.60 -8.02
C GLY A 193 1.87 19.42 -7.81
N ASN A 194 1.75 20.68 -7.44
CA ASN A 194 2.89 21.56 -7.11
C ASN A 194 3.64 21.13 -5.84
N GLN A 195 3.04 20.26 -5.01
CA GLN A 195 3.65 19.69 -3.81
C GLN A 195 4.19 18.27 -4.05
N ALA A 196 4.32 17.81 -5.30
CA ALA A 196 4.79 16.46 -5.60
C ALA A 196 6.18 16.13 -5.00
N HIS A 197 7.02 17.14 -4.83
CA HIS A 197 8.36 17.01 -4.25
C HIS A 197 8.37 16.53 -2.79
N SER A 198 7.28 16.74 -2.02
CA SER A 198 7.19 16.34 -0.61
C SER A 198 6.56 14.98 -0.40
N ARG A 199 6.01 14.32 -1.44
CA ARG A 199 5.24 13.06 -1.33
C ARG A 199 5.95 11.92 -0.59
N ALA A 200 7.27 11.88 -0.66
CA ALA A 200 8.07 10.89 0.04
C ALA A 200 8.11 11.11 1.56
N ASP A 201 7.99 12.36 2.03
CA ASP A 201 7.81 12.69 3.44
C ASP A 201 6.30 12.77 3.71
N ARG A 202 5.71 11.63 4.14
CA ARG A 202 4.26 11.50 4.32
C ARG A 202 3.70 12.53 5.31
N GLU A 203 4.44 12.86 6.36
CA GLU A 203 4.00 13.86 7.34
C GLU A 203 4.01 15.27 6.75
N LEU A 204 5.11 15.64 6.08
CA LEU A 204 5.21 16.93 5.41
C LEU A 204 4.15 17.08 4.31
N HIS A 205 3.97 16.05 3.48
CA HIS A 205 2.98 16.06 2.41
C HIS A 205 1.53 16.05 2.93
N GLY A 206 1.32 15.46 4.10
CA GLY A 206 0.05 15.45 4.83
C GLY A 206 -0.51 16.85 5.04
N LYS A 207 0.37 17.85 5.27
CA LYS A 207 -0.03 19.26 5.46
C LYS A 207 -0.72 19.88 4.26
N CYS A 208 -0.54 19.31 3.07
CA CYS A 208 -1.13 19.82 1.84
C CYS A 208 -2.56 19.31 1.59
N MET A 209 -3.10 18.43 2.45
CA MET A 209 -4.45 17.90 2.28
C MET A 209 -5.50 18.95 2.64
N ILE A 210 -6.30 19.41 1.68
CA ILE A 210 -7.37 20.41 1.91
C ILE A 210 -6.78 21.69 2.55
N THR A 211 -7.12 22.01 3.80
CA THR A 211 -6.60 23.15 4.57
C THR A 211 -6.21 22.70 5.98
N GLU A 212 -5.37 23.49 6.65
CA GLU A 212 -4.94 23.19 8.02
C GLU A 212 -6.11 23.20 9.02
N GLU A 213 -7.09 24.09 8.82
CA GLU A 213 -8.31 24.13 9.64
C GLU A 213 -9.10 22.83 9.51
N ALA A 214 -9.29 22.34 8.29
CA ALA A 214 -9.97 21.08 8.02
C ALA A 214 -9.26 19.89 8.68
N GLN A 215 -7.92 19.89 8.63
CA GLN A 215 -7.10 18.86 9.29
C GLN A 215 -7.32 18.87 10.82
N GLN A 216 -7.38 20.05 11.44
CA GLN A 216 -7.65 20.14 12.88
C GLN A 216 -9.08 19.72 13.24
N GLU A 217 -10.08 20.06 12.41
CA GLU A 217 -11.46 19.61 12.59
C GLU A 217 -11.55 18.08 12.57
N ILE A 218 -10.85 17.41 11.65
CA ILE A 218 -10.77 15.94 11.59
C ILE A 218 -10.17 15.38 12.90
N VAL A 219 -9.07 15.95 13.38
CA VAL A 219 -8.42 15.53 14.64
C VAL A 219 -9.34 15.75 15.84
N GLU A 220 -10.07 16.86 15.88
CA GLU A 220 -11.05 17.13 16.92
C GLU A 220 -12.24 16.17 16.89
N LEU A 221 -12.72 15.81 15.70
CA LEU A 221 -13.78 14.81 15.52
C LEU A 221 -13.33 13.45 16.04
N GLN A 222 -12.12 13.01 15.73
CA GLN A 222 -11.56 11.75 16.27
C GLN A 222 -11.52 11.77 17.80
N LYS A 223 -11.12 12.89 18.42
CA LYS A 223 -11.10 13.04 19.88
C LYS A 223 -12.50 13.01 20.49
N LYS A 224 -13.49 13.61 19.81
CA LYS A 224 -14.90 13.62 20.26
C LYS A 224 -15.58 12.25 20.08
N HIS A 225 -15.15 11.48 19.09
CA HIS A 225 -15.72 10.18 18.73
C HIS A 225 -14.66 9.08 18.70
N PRO A 226 -14.05 8.72 19.85
CA PRO A 226 -12.92 7.77 19.89
C PRO A 226 -13.27 6.34 19.42
N ASN A 227 -14.57 6.01 19.39
CA ASN A 227 -15.07 4.72 18.93
C ASN A 227 -15.56 4.73 17.47
N ALA A 228 -15.52 5.88 16.79
CA ALA A 228 -15.96 6.01 15.41
C ALA A 228 -14.82 6.44 14.48
N LYS A 229 -14.82 5.93 13.25
CA LYS A 229 -13.86 6.35 12.21
C LYS A 229 -14.36 7.63 11.54
N VAL A 230 -13.47 8.53 11.17
CA VAL A 230 -13.88 9.69 10.36
C VAL A 230 -14.08 9.24 8.91
N MET A 231 -15.27 9.50 8.36
CA MET A 231 -15.59 9.28 6.96
C MET A 231 -15.52 10.60 6.20
N LEU A 232 -14.53 10.73 5.31
CA LEU A 232 -14.39 11.92 4.45
C LEU A 232 -15.36 11.83 3.27
N ILE A 233 -16.14 12.90 3.05
CA ILE A 233 -17.24 12.91 2.08
C ILE A 233 -17.03 14.00 1.01
N ALA A 234 -17.19 13.61 -0.25
CA ALA A 234 -17.47 14.52 -1.36
C ALA A 234 -19.00 14.68 -1.50
N GLU A 235 -19.54 15.78 -0.98
CA GLU A 235 -20.99 15.99 -0.93
C GLU A 235 -21.50 16.51 -2.26
N LYS A 236 -22.60 15.97 -2.79
CA LYS A 236 -23.10 16.23 -4.15
C LYS A 236 -22.08 15.99 -5.27
N GLY A 237 -21.10 15.12 -5.02
CA GLY A 237 -20.04 14.84 -5.97
C GLY A 237 -19.43 13.45 -5.84
N THR A 238 -18.40 13.25 -6.65
CA THR A 238 -17.60 12.03 -6.72
C THR A 238 -16.30 12.24 -5.96
N MET A 239 -15.93 11.30 -5.10
CA MET A 239 -14.65 11.34 -4.40
C MET A 239 -13.50 10.85 -5.30
N GLY A 240 -12.39 11.58 -5.29
CA GLY A 240 -11.11 11.12 -5.84
C GLY A 240 -10.97 11.22 -7.35
N VAL A 241 -11.63 12.18 -8.01
CA VAL A 241 -11.50 12.36 -9.46
C VAL A 241 -10.08 12.81 -9.87
N GLY A 242 -9.62 12.40 -11.05
CA GLY A 242 -8.34 12.85 -11.62
C GLY A 242 -7.20 11.83 -11.57
N SER A 243 -6.02 12.27 -11.11
CA SER A 243 -4.73 11.59 -11.25
C SER A 243 -4.61 10.36 -10.34
N SER A 244 -3.85 9.33 -10.76
CA SER A 244 -3.61 8.08 -10.02
C SER A 244 -2.62 8.20 -8.85
N ARG A 245 -2.59 9.36 -8.18
CA ARG A 245 -1.61 9.66 -7.13
C ARG A 245 -2.00 9.03 -5.79
N MET A 246 -1.28 7.98 -5.40
CA MET A 246 -1.47 7.28 -4.11
C MET A 246 -1.36 8.23 -2.90
N SER A 247 -0.57 9.30 -3.01
CA SER A 247 -0.44 10.33 -1.98
C SER A 247 -1.79 10.94 -1.55
N GLY A 248 -2.79 10.99 -2.41
CA GLY A 248 -4.14 11.45 -2.03
C GLY A 248 -4.76 10.54 -0.97
N VAL A 249 -4.72 9.23 -1.17
CA VAL A 249 -5.22 8.25 -0.19
C VAL A 249 -4.31 8.18 1.03
N ASN A 250 -2.99 8.28 0.86
CA ASN A 250 -2.06 8.30 1.99
C ASN A 250 -2.33 9.50 2.92
N ASN A 251 -2.64 10.68 2.36
CA ASN A 251 -3.03 11.85 3.16
C ASN A 251 -4.34 11.61 3.91
N VAL A 252 -5.35 11.07 3.24
CA VAL A 252 -6.62 10.71 3.90
C VAL A 252 -6.39 9.69 5.03
N ALA A 253 -5.57 8.66 4.80
CA ALA A 253 -5.24 7.66 5.82
C ALA A 253 -4.41 8.27 6.97
N LEU A 254 -3.49 9.18 6.68
CA LEU A 254 -2.69 9.87 7.70
C LEU A 254 -3.58 10.63 8.68
N TRP A 255 -4.56 11.37 8.17
CA TRP A 255 -5.43 12.22 8.99
C TRP A 255 -6.65 11.48 9.59
N ALA A 256 -7.26 10.55 8.84
CA ALA A 256 -8.53 9.92 9.23
C ALA A 256 -8.45 8.40 9.41
N GLY A 257 -7.33 7.77 9.04
CA GLY A 257 -7.12 6.32 9.15
C GLY A 257 -6.47 5.90 10.47
N LYS A 258 -5.88 4.70 10.46
CA LYS A 258 -5.23 4.08 11.63
C LYS A 258 -3.76 3.81 11.34
N GLN A 259 -2.88 4.11 12.28
CA GLN A 259 -1.47 3.74 12.17
C GLN A 259 -1.31 2.21 12.07
N ALA A 260 -0.58 1.74 11.06
CA ALA A 260 -0.43 0.33 10.76
C ALA A 260 0.42 -0.41 11.80
N SER A 261 1.41 0.27 12.37
CA SER A 261 2.34 -0.27 13.36
C SER A 261 2.83 0.85 14.27
N PRO A 262 2.88 0.66 15.61
CA PRO A 262 3.44 1.66 16.51
C PRO A 262 4.94 1.91 16.27
N TYR A 263 5.65 0.98 15.63
CA TYR A 263 7.09 1.06 15.35
C TYR A 263 7.41 1.61 13.96
N VAL A 264 6.40 1.87 13.13
CA VAL A 264 6.58 2.40 11.78
C VAL A 264 5.86 3.75 11.68
N PRO A 265 6.60 4.87 11.59
CA PRO A 265 6.02 6.19 11.65
C PRO A 265 5.32 6.57 10.33
N PHE A 266 4.21 7.30 10.43
CA PHE A 266 3.46 7.91 9.31
C PHE A 266 2.93 6.95 8.22
N ILE A 267 2.87 5.65 8.52
CA ILE A 267 2.19 4.66 7.68
C ILE A 267 0.83 4.36 8.32
N ASN A 268 -0.20 4.98 7.77
CA ASN A 268 -1.58 4.75 8.16
C ASN A 268 -2.35 4.01 7.06
N ILE A 269 -3.35 3.24 7.48
CA ILE A 269 -4.18 2.37 6.65
C ILE A 269 -5.66 2.53 7.02
N ALA A 270 -6.51 1.80 6.31
CA ALA A 270 -7.95 1.70 6.55
C ALA A 270 -8.72 3.05 6.57
N PRO A 271 -8.50 3.97 5.60
CA PRO A 271 -9.31 5.18 5.50
C PRO A 271 -10.77 4.85 5.15
N VAL A 272 -11.71 5.69 5.59
CA VAL A 272 -13.12 5.62 5.17
C VAL A 272 -13.44 6.86 4.34
N VAL A 273 -13.89 6.64 3.11
CA VAL A 273 -14.26 7.72 2.19
C VAL A 273 -15.62 7.45 1.56
N ALA A 274 -16.30 8.52 1.18
CA ALA A 274 -17.58 8.42 0.49
C ALA A 274 -17.78 9.57 -0.49
N GLY A 275 -18.63 9.35 -1.47
CA GLY A 275 -19.17 10.41 -2.32
C GLY A 275 -20.66 10.21 -2.52
N THR A 276 -21.39 11.31 -2.70
CA THR A 276 -22.80 11.26 -3.09
C THR A 276 -22.98 10.47 -4.39
N ASN A 277 -22.08 10.67 -5.35
CA ASN A 277 -22.08 10.03 -6.67
C ASN A 277 -21.03 8.90 -6.77
N GLY A 278 -20.67 8.31 -5.63
CA GLY A 278 -19.64 7.28 -5.56
C GLY A 278 -18.21 7.80 -5.60
N ILE A 279 -17.30 6.92 -6.01
CA ILE A 279 -15.84 7.12 -5.93
C ILE A 279 -15.24 6.79 -7.28
N ALA A 280 -14.28 7.61 -7.73
CA ALA A 280 -13.56 7.35 -8.97
C ALA A 280 -12.82 6.00 -8.92
N PRO A 281 -12.86 5.17 -9.98
CA PRO A 281 -12.37 3.78 -9.91
C PRO A 281 -10.91 3.61 -9.45
N ILE A 282 -9.98 4.42 -9.94
CA ILE A 282 -8.56 4.34 -9.55
C ILE A 282 -8.38 4.70 -8.07
N PHE A 283 -9.11 5.72 -7.60
CA PHE A 283 -9.07 6.14 -6.20
C PHE A 283 -9.68 5.06 -5.30
N LEU A 284 -10.81 4.47 -5.70
CA LEU A 284 -11.43 3.36 -4.99
C LEU A 284 -10.50 2.15 -4.89
N THR A 285 -9.81 1.78 -5.97
CA THR A 285 -8.79 0.71 -5.92
C THR A 285 -7.74 1.04 -4.88
N THR A 286 -7.23 2.27 -4.86
CA THR A 286 -6.22 2.71 -3.87
C THR A 286 -6.74 2.64 -2.42
N VAL A 287 -8.02 2.99 -2.20
CA VAL A 287 -8.68 2.84 -0.89
C VAL A 287 -8.80 1.36 -0.52
N ASP A 288 -9.24 0.51 -1.44
CA ASP A 288 -9.41 -0.93 -1.20
C ASP A 288 -8.07 -1.61 -0.89
N VAL A 289 -6.99 -1.29 -1.62
CA VAL A 289 -5.67 -1.91 -1.42
C VAL A 289 -5.01 -1.51 -0.10
N THR A 290 -5.41 -0.39 0.50
CA THR A 290 -4.98 0.05 1.83
C THR A 290 -5.89 -0.44 2.96
N GLY A 291 -6.82 -1.36 2.66
CA GLY A 291 -7.77 -1.91 3.62
C GLY A 291 -8.86 -0.93 4.04
N GLY A 292 -9.07 0.13 3.24
CA GLY A 292 -10.09 1.16 3.48
C GLY A 292 -11.49 0.75 3.03
N ILE A 293 -12.45 1.64 3.29
CA ILE A 293 -13.86 1.48 2.92
C ILE A 293 -14.25 2.67 2.03
N GLY A 294 -14.73 2.36 0.83
CA GLY A 294 -15.27 3.35 -0.10
C GLY A 294 -16.79 3.19 -0.27
N LEU A 295 -17.56 4.23 0.04
CA LEU A 295 -19.03 4.22 -0.04
C LEU A 295 -19.59 5.11 -1.15
N ASP A 296 -20.65 4.62 -1.78
CA ASP A 296 -21.53 5.38 -2.67
C ASP A 296 -22.81 5.71 -1.92
N LEU A 297 -22.94 6.98 -1.48
CA LEU A 297 -23.99 7.37 -0.55
C LEU A 297 -25.36 7.47 -1.23
N LYS A 298 -25.42 7.98 -2.48
CA LYS A 298 -26.70 8.24 -3.16
C LYS A 298 -27.68 9.04 -2.30
N ASN A 299 -27.15 9.90 -1.43
CA ASN A 299 -27.93 10.70 -0.48
C ASN A 299 -28.68 11.85 -1.15
N TRP A 300 -28.41 12.09 -2.44
CA TRP A 300 -29.18 12.99 -3.30
C TRP A 300 -29.83 12.19 -4.42
N VAL A 301 -31.14 12.28 -4.54
CA VAL A 301 -31.92 11.56 -5.54
C VAL A 301 -32.65 12.53 -6.47
N LYS A 302 -32.92 12.10 -7.70
CA LYS A 302 -33.68 12.91 -8.65
C LYS A 302 -35.11 13.07 -8.15
N LYS A 303 -35.55 14.31 -8.00
CA LYS A 303 -36.92 14.64 -7.64
C LYS A 303 -37.85 14.21 -8.77
N VAL A 304 -38.93 13.55 -8.42
CA VAL A 304 -39.99 13.13 -9.35
C VAL A 304 -41.29 13.88 -9.07
N ASP A 305 -42.07 14.15 -10.13
CA ASP A 305 -43.40 14.72 -10.01
C ASP A 305 -44.45 13.65 -9.64
N ALA A 306 -45.71 14.05 -9.48
CA ALA A 306 -46.81 13.15 -9.14
C ALA A 306 -47.06 12.04 -10.19
N ASN A 307 -46.52 12.17 -11.39
CA ASN A 307 -46.62 11.20 -12.48
C ASN A 307 -45.35 10.34 -12.62
N GLY A 308 -44.35 10.52 -11.75
CA GLY A 308 -43.08 9.81 -11.79
C GLY A 308 -42.06 10.38 -12.78
N ASN A 309 -42.31 11.55 -13.37
CA ASN A 309 -41.36 12.19 -14.29
C ASN A 309 -40.31 12.98 -13.51
N THR A 310 -39.06 12.98 -13.99
CA THR A 310 -37.99 13.79 -13.38
C THR A 310 -38.35 15.27 -13.44
N VAL A 311 -38.34 15.96 -12.30
CA VAL A 311 -38.50 17.40 -12.24
C VAL A 311 -37.20 18.04 -12.71
N THR A 312 -37.28 18.92 -13.70
CA THR A 312 -36.13 19.67 -14.22
C THR A 312 -36.19 21.14 -13.82
N ASP A 313 -35.02 21.77 -13.68
CA ASP A 313 -34.90 23.21 -13.50
C ASP A 313 -35.05 23.98 -14.82
N GLU A 314 -34.82 25.30 -14.79
CA GLU A 314 -34.93 26.19 -15.95
C GLU A 314 -33.92 25.86 -17.07
N ASN A 315 -32.82 25.15 -16.75
CA ASN A 315 -31.79 24.73 -17.70
C ASN A 315 -32.05 23.31 -18.24
N GLY A 316 -33.07 22.61 -17.74
CA GLY A 316 -33.38 21.24 -18.11
C GLY A 316 -32.63 20.18 -17.29
N ASP A 317 -31.90 20.59 -16.24
CA ASP A 317 -31.17 19.69 -15.35
C ASP A 317 -32.10 19.11 -14.28
N ALA A 318 -31.88 17.86 -13.88
CA ALA A 318 -32.72 17.21 -12.87
C ALA A 318 -32.57 17.89 -11.49
N VAL A 319 -33.69 18.33 -10.91
CA VAL A 319 -33.72 18.83 -9.53
C VAL A 319 -33.44 17.67 -8.58
N LEU A 320 -32.48 17.84 -7.67
CA LEU A 320 -32.13 16.84 -6.67
C LEU A 320 -32.82 17.14 -5.34
N GLU A 321 -33.22 16.09 -4.62
CA GLU A 321 -33.69 16.15 -3.23
C GLU A 321 -32.79 15.31 -2.32
N GLU A 322 -32.53 15.82 -1.11
CA GLU A 322 -31.73 15.13 -0.09
C GLU A 322 -32.58 14.02 0.54
N ALA A 323 -32.20 12.77 0.31
CA ALA A 323 -32.88 11.59 0.87
C ALA A 323 -32.53 11.39 2.36
N TYR A 324 -31.30 11.71 2.73
CA TYR A 324 -30.81 11.71 4.10
C TYR A 324 -29.56 12.59 4.23
N SER A 325 -29.33 13.13 5.43
CA SER A 325 -28.22 14.03 5.66
C SER A 325 -26.95 13.32 6.12
N VAL A 326 -25.82 13.85 5.67
CA VAL A 326 -24.46 13.46 6.07
C VAL A 326 -23.66 14.64 6.62
N ALA A 327 -24.35 15.68 7.11
CA ALA A 327 -23.76 16.87 7.70
C ALA A 327 -22.61 16.54 8.66
N THR A 328 -21.50 17.27 8.61
CA THR A 328 -20.30 17.03 9.43
C THR A 328 -20.66 16.82 10.91
N GLY A 329 -20.11 15.76 11.50
CA GLY A 329 -20.40 15.35 12.89
C GLY A 329 -21.57 14.38 13.04
N THR A 330 -22.24 13.99 11.94
CA THR A 330 -23.28 12.95 11.99
C THR A 330 -22.64 11.60 12.26
N VAL A 331 -23.14 10.88 13.26
CA VAL A 331 -22.71 9.51 13.55
C VAL A 331 -23.61 8.55 12.78
N LEU A 332 -22.99 7.68 11.99
CA LEU A 332 -23.64 6.63 11.20
C LEU A 332 -22.99 5.29 11.54
N THR A 333 -23.71 4.19 11.27
CA THR A 333 -23.20 2.84 11.50
C THR A 333 -23.22 2.06 10.20
N ILE A 334 -22.06 1.52 9.81
CA ILE A 334 -21.95 0.58 8.71
C ILE A 334 -22.14 -0.83 9.29
N ASN A 335 -23.19 -1.53 8.86
CA ASN A 335 -23.36 -2.95 9.17
C ASN A 335 -22.73 -3.78 8.05
N THR A 336 -21.65 -4.51 8.36
CA THR A 336 -20.84 -5.26 7.38
C THR A 336 -21.47 -6.59 6.98
N LYS A 337 -22.37 -7.15 7.81
CA LYS A 337 -23.13 -8.37 7.50
C LYS A 337 -24.34 -8.09 6.63
N GLU A 338 -25.15 -7.10 7.02
CA GLU A 338 -26.32 -6.66 6.26
C GLU A 338 -25.94 -5.84 5.04
N LYS A 339 -24.72 -5.28 5.06
CA LYS A 339 -24.16 -4.42 4.00
C LYS A 339 -24.98 -3.16 3.78
N LYS A 340 -25.40 -2.54 4.90
CA LYS A 340 -26.22 -1.33 4.94
C LYS A 340 -25.56 -0.24 5.78
N LEU A 341 -25.86 1.01 5.44
CA LEU A 341 -25.53 2.18 6.24
C LEU A 341 -26.77 2.61 7.04
N TYR A 342 -26.60 2.90 8.32
CA TYR A 342 -27.67 3.27 9.24
C TYR A 342 -27.44 4.63 9.91
N ASN A 343 -28.54 5.30 10.27
CA ASN A 343 -28.56 6.39 11.26
C ASN A 343 -29.53 6.00 12.38
N GLY A 344 -29.00 5.59 13.54
CA GLY A 344 -29.78 4.88 14.54
C GLY A 344 -30.39 3.60 13.95
N ASP A 345 -31.70 3.43 14.08
CA ASP A 345 -32.42 2.27 13.54
C ASP A 345 -32.85 2.44 12.06
N LYS A 346 -32.59 3.61 11.45
CA LYS A 346 -33.02 3.90 10.08
C LYS A 346 -31.97 3.43 9.06
N GLU A 347 -32.34 2.47 8.22
CA GLU A 347 -31.56 2.10 7.03
C GLU A 347 -31.52 3.28 6.04
N LEU A 348 -30.33 3.63 5.55
CA LEU A 348 -30.10 4.74 4.63
C LEU A 348 -29.83 4.25 3.20
N VAL A 349 -28.80 3.41 3.02
CA VAL A 349 -28.37 2.96 1.70
C VAL A 349 -27.68 1.59 1.74
N ASP A 350 -27.74 0.88 0.61
CA ASP A 350 -26.96 -0.31 0.35
C ASP A 350 -25.48 0.01 0.11
N VAL A 351 -24.59 -0.67 0.83
CA VAL A 351 -23.14 -0.53 0.72
C VAL A 351 -22.45 -1.84 0.34
N SER A 352 -23.19 -2.78 -0.29
CA SER A 352 -22.68 -4.11 -0.59
C SER A 352 -21.46 -4.15 -1.51
N SER A 353 -21.30 -3.14 -2.36
CA SER A 353 -20.13 -2.94 -3.22
C SER A 353 -18.83 -2.72 -2.45
N ALA A 354 -18.90 -2.26 -1.20
CA ALA A 354 -17.74 -2.08 -0.32
C ALA A 354 -17.32 -3.39 0.38
N PHE A 355 -18.18 -4.39 0.42
CA PHE A 355 -17.99 -5.66 1.15
C PHE A 355 -18.10 -6.88 0.23
N THR A 356 -17.41 -6.81 -0.91
CA THR A 356 -17.14 -8.02 -1.71
C THR A 356 -16.19 -8.94 -0.94
N PRO A 357 -16.18 -10.26 -1.20
CA PRO A 357 -15.30 -11.18 -0.49
C PRO A 357 -13.82 -10.72 -0.50
N GLN A 358 -13.32 -10.27 -1.63
CA GLN A 358 -11.93 -9.80 -1.78
C GLN A 358 -11.65 -8.52 -0.97
N LYS A 359 -12.59 -7.56 -0.95
CA LYS A 359 -12.43 -6.35 -0.12
C LYS A 359 -12.41 -6.69 1.37
N VAL A 360 -13.23 -7.66 1.79
CA VAL A 360 -13.21 -8.17 3.17
C VAL A 360 -11.86 -8.84 3.49
N GLU A 361 -11.26 -9.60 2.57
CA GLU A 361 -9.90 -10.13 2.74
C GLU A 361 -8.88 -9.02 2.97
N PHE A 362 -8.93 -7.95 2.17
CA PHE A 362 -8.02 -6.80 2.30
C PHE A 362 -8.21 -6.09 3.63
N MET A 363 -9.45 -5.86 4.05
CA MET A 363 -9.74 -5.25 5.36
C MET A 363 -9.21 -6.10 6.51
N ARG A 364 -9.39 -7.42 6.48
CA ARG A 364 -8.88 -8.35 7.51
C ARG A 364 -7.35 -8.34 7.56
N ALA A 365 -6.70 -8.35 6.39
CA ALA A 365 -5.25 -8.38 6.27
C ALA A 365 -4.57 -7.01 6.45
N GLY A 366 -5.35 -5.93 6.61
CA GLY A 366 -4.82 -4.56 6.70
C GLY A 366 -4.28 -4.02 5.37
N GLY A 367 -4.65 -4.63 4.25
CA GLY A 367 -4.25 -4.24 2.90
C GLY A 367 -4.22 -5.41 1.92
N SER A 368 -4.18 -5.10 0.63
CA SER A 368 -4.21 -6.12 -0.43
C SER A 368 -2.89 -6.89 -0.56
N TYR A 369 -1.74 -6.24 -0.32
CA TYR A 369 -0.44 -6.84 -0.58
C TYR A 369 -0.23 -8.11 0.25
N ALA A 370 -0.62 -8.07 1.52
CA ALA A 370 -0.52 -9.23 2.40
C ALA A 370 -1.35 -10.42 1.90
N VAL A 371 -2.53 -10.16 1.33
CA VAL A 371 -3.37 -11.21 0.72
C VAL A 371 -2.74 -11.76 -0.56
N VAL A 372 -2.22 -10.88 -1.42
CA VAL A 372 -1.58 -11.28 -2.69
C VAL A 372 -0.34 -12.15 -2.44
N PHE A 373 0.55 -11.70 -1.55
CA PHE A 373 1.74 -12.45 -1.17
C PHE A 373 1.41 -13.72 -0.39
N GLY A 374 0.39 -13.66 0.49
CA GLY A 374 -0.13 -14.82 1.18
C GLY A 374 -0.61 -15.94 0.24
N LYS A 375 -1.37 -15.58 -0.80
CA LYS A 375 -1.79 -16.51 -1.87
C LYS A 375 -0.59 -17.12 -2.61
N LYS A 376 0.43 -16.32 -2.91
CA LYS A 376 1.68 -16.79 -3.54
C LYS A 376 2.39 -17.81 -2.63
N LEU A 377 2.57 -17.47 -1.36
CA LEU A 377 3.26 -18.31 -0.37
C LEU A 377 2.51 -19.62 -0.10
N GLN A 378 1.17 -19.56 -0.05
CA GLN A 378 0.31 -20.74 0.07
C GLN A 378 0.50 -21.72 -1.09
N THR A 379 0.51 -21.18 -2.33
CA THR A 379 0.70 -21.98 -3.55
C THR A 379 2.07 -22.66 -3.52
N PHE A 380 3.13 -21.88 -3.27
CA PHE A 380 4.50 -22.40 -3.13
C PHE A 380 4.61 -23.50 -2.08
N ALA A 381 3.98 -23.32 -0.92
CA ALA A 381 4.05 -24.28 0.17
C ALA A 381 3.32 -25.59 -0.17
N ALA A 382 2.12 -25.50 -0.76
CA ALA A 382 1.37 -26.67 -1.21
C ALA A 382 2.14 -27.47 -2.28
N GLU A 383 2.70 -26.78 -3.28
CA GLU A 383 3.54 -27.39 -4.32
C GLU A 383 4.78 -28.09 -3.73
N THR A 384 5.46 -27.43 -2.78
CA THR A 384 6.67 -27.98 -2.13
C THR A 384 6.34 -29.20 -1.26
N LEU A 385 5.17 -29.22 -0.62
CA LEU A 385 4.69 -30.37 0.15
C LEU A 385 4.08 -31.49 -0.71
N GLY A 386 3.81 -31.22 -1.99
CA GLY A 386 3.15 -32.18 -2.88
C GLY A 386 1.67 -32.42 -2.56
N ILE A 387 0.98 -31.39 -2.03
CA ILE A 387 -0.45 -31.45 -1.69
C ILE A 387 -1.27 -30.52 -2.58
N GLU A 388 -2.57 -30.77 -2.69
CA GLU A 388 -3.49 -29.82 -3.30
C GLU A 388 -3.59 -28.54 -2.45
N THR A 389 -3.58 -27.36 -3.09
CA THR A 389 -3.66 -26.08 -2.39
C THR A 389 -5.02 -25.94 -1.69
N PRO A 390 -5.06 -25.79 -0.35
CA PRO A 390 -6.31 -25.62 0.38
C PRO A 390 -7.07 -24.35 -0.04
N LEU A 391 -8.39 -24.45 -0.17
CA LEU A 391 -9.24 -23.29 -0.45
C LEU A 391 -9.45 -22.48 0.85
N VAL A 392 -8.55 -21.53 1.11
CA VAL A 392 -8.63 -20.61 2.26
C VAL A 392 -9.23 -19.27 1.87
N TYR A 393 -8.74 -18.70 0.77
CA TYR A 393 -9.19 -17.42 0.26
C TYR A 393 -10.49 -17.58 -0.54
N ALA A 394 -11.25 -16.49 -0.60
CA ALA A 394 -12.42 -16.37 -1.44
C ALA A 394 -12.04 -16.65 -2.91
N PRO A 395 -12.77 -17.56 -3.58
CA PRO A 395 -12.51 -17.83 -4.98
C PRO A 395 -12.74 -16.57 -5.81
N SER A 396 -11.98 -16.46 -6.88
CA SER A 396 -12.20 -15.45 -7.90
C SER A 396 -13.60 -15.61 -8.50
N LYS A 397 -14.29 -14.48 -8.75
CA LYS A 397 -15.54 -14.50 -9.50
C LYS A 397 -15.20 -14.80 -10.96
N GLU A 398 -15.57 -15.96 -11.46
CA GLU A 398 -15.36 -16.36 -12.86
C GLU A 398 -16.71 -16.36 -13.59
N ILE A 399 -16.83 -15.59 -14.68
CA ILE A 399 -18.04 -15.48 -15.50
C ILE A 399 -17.73 -16.05 -16.88
N SER A 400 -18.57 -16.96 -17.37
CA SER A 400 -18.48 -17.50 -18.72
C SER A 400 -19.87 -17.56 -19.36
N HIS A 401 -19.95 -17.31 -20.67
CA HIS A 401 -21.20 -17.37 -21.44
C HIS A 401 -21.03 -18.32 -22.63
N GLU A 402 -21.76 -19.44 -22.60
CA GLU A 402 -21.70 -20.45 -23.67
C GLU A 402 -22.21 -19.87 -25.00
N GLY A 403 -21.51 -20.17 -26.09
CA GLY A 403 -21.85 -19.68 -27.43
C GLY A 403 -21.55 -18.21 -27.71
N GLN A 404 -21.04 -17.46 -26.73
CA GLN A 404 -20.62 -16.07 -26.89
C GLN A 404 -19.13 -15.97 -27.29
N GLY A 405 -18.82 -15.09 -28.25
CA GLY A 405 -17.45 -14.81 -28.63
C GLY A 405 -16.77 -13.81 -27.69
N LEU A 406 -15.44 -13.85 -27.63
CA LEU A 406 -14.63 -12.93 -26.82
C LEU A 406 -14.30 -11.63 -27.56
N THR A 407 -14.39 -10.51 -26.86
CA THR A 407 -13.79 -9.22 -27.25
C THR A 407 -12.26 -9.29 -27.29
N ALA A 408 -11.61 -8.29 -27.87
CA ALA A 408 -10.14 -8.23 -27.90
C ALA A 408 -9.53 -8.20 -26.48
N VAL A 409 -10.11 -7.42 -25.57
CA VAL A 409 -9.65 -7.32 -24.18
C VAL A 409 -9.84 -8.66 -23.46
N GLU A 410 -11.00 -9.31 -23.59
CA GLU A 410 -11.23 -10.62 -22.99
C GLU A 410 -10.24 -11.67 -23.51
N LYS A 411 -9.89 -11.66 -24.80
CA LYS A 411 -8.85 -12.55 -25.35
C LYS A 411 -7.48 -12.33 -24.71
N ILE A 412 -7.09 -11.07 -24.50
CA ILE A 412 -5.82 -10.72 -23.86
C ILE A 412 -5.81 -11.17 -22.40
N PHE A 413 -6.90 -10.93 -21.67
CA PHE A 413 -7.03 -11.34 -20.27
C PHE A 413 -7.00 -12.85 -20.12
N ASN A 414 -7.80 -13.59 -20.90
CA ASN A 414 -7.80 -15.05 -20.86
C ASN A 414 -6.42 -15.63 -21.18
N ARG A 415 -5.69 -15.05 -22.14
CA ARG A 415 -4.35 -15.52 -22.50
C ARG A 415 -3.34 -15.33 -21.37
N ASN A 416 -3.45 -14.23 -20.61
CA ASN A 416 -2.50 -13.88 -19.56
C ASN A 416 -3.00 -14.29 -18.16
N ALA A 417 -4.15 -14.94 -18.04
CA ALA A 417 -4.74 -15.30 -16.76
C ALA A 417 -3.92 -16.37 -16.03
N VAL A 418 -3.82 -16.24 -14.71
CA VAL A 418 -3.05 -17.13 -13.83
C VAL A 418 -3.94 -17.66 -12.72
N GLY A 419 -3.96 -18.99 -12.56
CA GLY A 419 -4.74 -19.66 -11.52
C GLY A 419 -6.25 -19.59 -11.74
N VAL A 420 -6.69 -19.63 -13.01
CA VAL A 420 -8.11 -19.78 -13.39
C VAL A 420 -8.51 -21.22 -13.20
N LEU A 421 -9.65 -21.46 -12.56
CA LEU A 421 -10.19 -22.80 -12.33
C LEU A 421 -11.08 -23.27 -13.48
N SER A 422 -11.76 -22.34 -14.15
CA SER A 422 -12.62 -22.64 -15.27
C SER A 422 -11.86 -23.13 -16.51
N ASP A 423 -12.33 -24.23 -17.09
CA ASP A 423 -11.89 -24.69 -18.41
C ASP A 423 -12.51 -23.87 -19.56
N THR A 424 -13.48 -22.98 -19.27
CA THR A 424 -14.14 -22.14 -20.28
C THR A 424 -13.62 -20.71 -20.29
N PRO A 425 -13.61 -20.04 -21.47
CA PRO A 425 -13.17 -18.67 -21.57
C PRO A 425 -14.00 -17.68 -20.73
N LEU A 426 -13.28 -16.88 -19.95
CA LEU A 426 -13.84 -15.89 -19.06
C LEU A 426 -14.30 -14.64 -19.80
N HIS A 427 -15.37 -14.04 -19.30
CA HIS A 427 -16.00 -12.85 -19.85
C HIS A 427 -15.92 -11.67 -18.87
N ALA A 428 -16.26 -10.48 -19.36
CA ALA A 428 -16.30 -9.25 -18.58
C ALA A 428 -17.09 -9.40 -17.27
N GLY A 429 -16.57 -8.79 -16.21
CA GLY A 429 -17.10 -8.94 -14.84
C GLY A 429 -16.46 -10.07 -14.04
N SER A 430 -15.59 -10.88 -14.64
CA SER A 430 -14.71 -11.81 -13.94
C SER A 430 -13.61 -11.07 -13.17
N ASN A 431 -13.15 -11.66 -12.06
CA ASN A 431 -11.98 -11.22 -11.30
C ASN A 431 -10.85 -12.23 -11.53
N VAL A 432 -9.76 -11.80 -12.15
CA VAL A 432 -8.65 -12.69 -12.52
C VAL A 432 -7.31 -12.05 -12.16
N ARG A 433 -6.35 -12.87 -11.74
CA ARG A 433 -4.94 -12.47 -11.75
C ARG A 433 -4.40 -12.66 -13.15
N VAL A 434 -3.60 -11.71 -13.61
CA VAL A 434 -2.99 -11.75 -14.94
C VAL A 434 -1.50 -11.50 -14.84
N ARG A 435 -0.72 -12.08 -15.76
CA ARG A 435 0.67 -11.70 -15.97
C ARG A 435 0.72 -10.30 -16.58
N VAL A 436 1.53 -9.43 -15.99
CA VAL A 436 1.87 -8.10 -16.54
C VAL A 436 3.17 -8.22 -17.32
N ASN A 437 3.23 -7.61 -18.50
CA ASN A 437 4.36 -7.70 -19.41
C ASN A 437 5.26 -6.49 -19.33
N ILE A 438 4.67 -5.29 -19.37
CA ILE A 438 5.41 -4.02 -19.38
C ILE A 438 4.93 -3.15 -18.23
N VAL A 439 5.87 -2.54 -17.51
CA VAL A 439 5.55 -1.64 -16.39
C VAL A 439 6.17 -0.26 -16.58
N GLY A 440 5.36 0.79 -16.40
CA GLY A 440 5.79 2.19 -16.49
C GLY A 440 5.77 2.91 -15.16
N SER A 441 6.81 3.68 -14.87
CA SER A 441 6.86 4.60 -13.73
C SER A 441 7.36 5.97 -14.18
N GLN A 442 6.74 7.05 -13.69
CA GLN A 442 7.17 8.43 -13.98
C GLN A 442 7.75 9.11 -12.75
N ASP A 443 8.35 10.28 -12.90
CA ASP A 443 9.21 10.94 -11.92
C ASP A 443 8.48 11.65 -10.77
N THR A 444 7.17 11.86 -10.87
CA THR A 444 6.32 12.42 -9.81
C THR A 444 5.57 11.37 -9.00
N THR A 445 5.35 10.17 -9.54
CA THR A 445 4.78 9.00 -8.85
C THR A 445 5.85 7.98 -8.47
N GLY A 446 6.98 7.95 -9.19
CA GLY A 446 8.10 7.03 -8.99
C GLY A 446 8.70 7.07 -7.59
N PRO A 447 8.86 8.23 -6.92
CA PRO A 447 9.28 8.23 -5.52
C PRO A 447 8.33 7.46 -4.61
N MET A 448 7.01 7.56 -4.81
CA MET A 448 6.04 6.76 -4.06
C MET A 448 6.10 5.29 -4.47
N THR A 449 6.27 4.99 -5.75
CA THR A 449 6.45 3.59 -6.22
C THR A 449 7.68 2.96 -5.57
N ALA A 450 8.79 3.70 -5.45
CA ALA A 450 9.98 3.25 -4.73
C ALA A 450 9.67 2.96 -3.26
N GLN A 451 8.92 3.83 -2.58
CA GLN A 451 8.52 3.61 -1.19
C GLN A 451 7.59 2.39 -1.02
N GLU A 452 6.68 2.15 -1.96
CA GLU A 452 5.82 0.97 -1.93
C GLU A 452 6.62 -0.32 -2.18
N LEU A 453 7.59 -0.29 -3.10
CA LEU A 453 8.56 -1.38 -3.29
C LEU A 453 9.35 -1.64 -2.00
N GLU A 454 9.86 -0.59 -1.35
CA GLU A 454 10.57 -0.70 -0.08
C GLU A 454 9.67 -1.26 1.03
N ALA A 455 8.43 -0.80 1.14
CA ALA A 455 7.47 -1.24 2.15
C ALA A 455 7.05 -2.70 1.96
N MET A 456 6.97 -3.17 0.71
CA MET A 456 6.79 -4.60 0.38
C MET A 456 8.10 -5.39 0.47
N ALA A 457 9.19 -4.72 0.81
CA ALA A 457 10.54 -5.27 0.85
C ALA A 457 11.00 -5.94 -0.45
N ALA A 458 10.56 -5.39 -1.58
CA ALA A 458 11.00 -5.80 -2.90
C ALA A 458 12.39 -5.24 -3.17
N SER A 459 13.33 -6.10 -3.59
CA SER A 459 14.71 -5.74 -3.87
C SER A 459 15.09 -5.82 -5.34
N THR A 460 14.34 -6.57 -6.13
CA THR A 460 14.60 -6.79 -7.55
C THR A 460 13.31 -7.01 -8.33
N ILE A 461 13.32 -6.59 -9.59
CA ILE A 461 12.21 -6.78 -10.53
C ILE A 461 11.97 -8.27 -10.82
N SER A 462 10.70 -8.63 -10.96
CA SER A 462 10.30 -9.97 -11.35
C SER A 462 10.85 -10.35 -12.74
N PRO A 463 11.43 -11.56 -12.91
CA PRO A 463 11.86 -12.06 -14.21
C PRO A 463 10.69 -12.35 -15.17
N LEU A 464 9.44 -12.27 -14.69
CA LEU A 464 8.24 -12.45 -15.50
C LEU A 464 7.85 -11.18 -16.28
N VAL A 465 8.37 -10.02 -15.88
CA VAL A 465 8.16 -8.74 -16.58
C VAL A 465 9.13 -8.69 -17.77
N ASP A 466 8.59 -8.43 -18.97
CA ASP A 466 9.38 -8.38 -20.20
C ASP A 466 10.20 -7.09 -20.29
N GLY A 467 9.73 -6.02 -19.64
CA GLY A 467 10.49 -4.78 -19.50
C GLY A 467 9.78 -3.73 -18.64
N ALA A 468 10.55 -2.89 -17.96
CA ALA A 468 10.01 -1.80 -17.16
C ALA A 468 10.84 -0.52 -17.29
N TYR A 469 10.16 0.62 -17.27
CA TYR A 469 10.79 1.93 -17.54
C TYR A 469 10.42 2.99 -16.51
N GLN A 470 11.44 3.62 -15.93
CA GLN A 470 11.32 4.82 -15.09
C GLN A 470 11.68 6.06 -15.91
N SER A 471 10.67 6.88 -16.22
CA SER A 471 10.87 8.16 -16.92
C SER A 471 11.30 9.30 -15.99
N GLY A 472 11.86 10.36 -16.59
CA GLY A 472 12.21 11.62 -15.92
C GLY A 472 11.59 12.82 -16.61
N CYS A 473 10.33 12.70 -17.06
CA CYS A 473 9.71 13.60 -18.03
C CYS A 473 8.96 14.80 -17.41
N HIS A 474 8.31 14.65 -16.25
CA HIS A 474 7.47 15.69 -15.67
C HIS A 474 8.28 16.79 -14.98
N THR A 475 9.44 16.45 -14.42
CA THR A 475 10.34 17.42 -13.78
C THR A 475 11.48 17.86 -14.71
N ALA A 476 11.51 17.39 -15.96
CA ALA A 476 12.55 17.74 -16.93
C ALA A 476 12.59 19.24 -17.23
N SER A 477 11.43 19.88 -17.36
CA SER A 477 11.31 21.32 -17.62
C SER A 477 11.46 22.19 -16.37
N VAL A 478 11.33 21.59 -15.17
CA VAL A 478 11.40 22.25 -13.87
C VAL A 478 12.48 21.57 -13.02
N TRP A 479 13.74 21.73 -13.44
CA TRP A 479 14.92 21.11 -12.80
C TRP A 479 15.46 21.94 -11.64
N ASP A 480 14.61 22.17 -10.64
CA ASP A 480 14.96 22.93 -9.43
C ASP A 480 15.86 22.15 -8.46
N SER A 481 16.22 22.76 -7.33
CA SER A 481 17.08 22.12 -6.32
C SER A 481 16.46 20.85 -5.72
N LYS A 482 15.12 20.75 -5.67
CA LYS A 482 14.40 19.59 -5.15
C LYS A 482 14.44 18.45 -6.16
N ALA A 483 14.21 18.73 -7.43
CA ALA A 483 14.35 17.75 -8.52
C ALA A 483 15.80 17.23 -8.61
N GLN A 484 16.78 18.13 -8.50
CA GLN A 484 18.21 17.77 -8.47
C GLN A 484 18.57 16.85 -7.30
N ALA A 485 17.91 17.00 -6.16
CA ALA A 485 18.13 16.14 -5.00
C ALA A 485 17.41 14.78 -5.12
N ASN A 486 16.18 14.76 -5.65
CA ASN A 486 15.30 13.60 -5.60
C ASN A 486 15.42 12.68 -6.83
N ILE A 487 15.51 13.24 -8.03
CA ILE A 487 15.47 12.46 -9.27
C ILE A 487 16.69 11.54 -9.42
N PRO A 488 17.93 11.97 -9.14
CA PRO A 488 19.07 11.05 -9.19
C PRO A 488 18.94 9.88 -8.22
N LYS A 489 18.38 10.12 -7.01
CA LYS A 489 18.12 9.05 -6.03
C LYS A 489 17.09 8.06 -6.55
N LEU A 490 15.98 8.56 -7.11
CA LEU A 490 14.95 7.73 -7.73
C LEU A 490 15.51 6.87 -8.86
N MET A 491 16.30 7.48 -9.76
CA MET A 491 16.90 6.77 -10.89
C MET A 491 17.89 5.70 -10.41
N ALA A 492 18.71 6.02 -9.39
CA ALA A 492 19.62 5.05 -8.79
C ALA A 492 18.87 3.86 -8.16
N PHE A 493 17.79 4.13 -7.41
CA PHE A 493 16.95 3.10 -6.82
C PHE A 493 16.31 2.21 -7.89
N MET A 494 15.58 2.80 -8.85
CA MET A 494 14.86 2.06 -9.88
C MET A 494 15.80 1.27 -10.79
N ASN A 495 16.97 1.82 -11.12
CA ASN A 495 17.98 1.10 -11.89
C ASN A 495 18.56 -0.08 -11.11
N LYS A 496 18.87 0.10 -9.81
CA LYS A 496 19.34 -0.99 -8.94
C LYS A 496 18.29 -2.09 -8.81
N PHE A 497 17.01 -1.72 -8.74
CA PHE A 497 15.89 -2.65 -8.68
C PHE A 497 15.75 -3.45 -9.98
N GLY A 498 16.08 -2.86 -11.13
CA GLY A 498 16.17 -3.54 -12.43
C GLY A 498 15.43 -2.84 -13.58
N LEU A 499 14.89 -1.64 -13.35
CA LEU A 499 14.23 -0.87 -14.40
C LEU A 499 15.25 -0.22 -15.34
N ILE A 500 14.84 -0.07 -16.60
CA ILE A 500 15.46 0.88 -17.52
C ILE A 500 15.11 2.28 -17.03
N THR A 501 16.10 3.17 -16.90
CA THR A 501 15.89 4.51 -16.38
C THR A 501 16.12 5.57 -17.45
N ALA A 502 15.38 6.67 -17.39
CA ALA A 502 15.58 7.80 -18.29
C ALA A 502 16.96 8.45 -18.14
N ARG A 503 17.54 8.35 -16.95
CA ARG A 503 18.87 8.87 -16.64
C ARG A 503 19.68 7.72 -16.08
N ASP A 504 20.87 7.52 -16.64
CA ASP A 504 21.79 6.55 -16.07
C ASP A 504 22.35 7.08 -14.75
N PRO A 505 22.27 6.34 -13.63
CA PRO A 505 22.87 6.77 -12.37
C PRO A 505 24.38 7.00 -12.46
N LYS A 506 25.06 6.39 -13.44
CA LYS A 506 26.50 6.53 -13.68
C LYS A 506 26.83 7.47 -14.85
N GLY A 507 25.83 8.08 -15.49
CA GLY A 507 26.02 9.01 -16.60
C GLY A 507 26.54 8.41 -17.91
N VAL A 508 26.40 7.09 -18.11
CA VAL A 508 26.88 6.36 -19.29
C VAL A 508 26.14 6.74 -20.57
N TYR A 509 24.87 7.14 -20.46
CA TYR A 509 24.08 7.64 -21.60
C TYR A 509 23.39 8.97 -21.29
N HIS A 510 23.03 9.68 -22.36
CA HIS A 510 22.35 10.97 -22.27
C HIS A 510 20.99 10.82 -21.60
N ALA A 511 20.64 11.79 -20.74
CA ALA A 511 19.34 11.84 -20.08
C ALA A 511 18.21 11.94 -21.12
N MET A 512 17.30 10.96 -21.11
CA MET A 512 16.09 10.96 -21.92
C MET A 512 15.02 11.81 -21.24
N THR A 513 14.43 12.76 -21.97
CA THR A 513 13.34 13.61 -21.47
C THR A 513 12.02 13.34 -22.19
N ASP A 514 11.98 12.30 -23.02
CA ASP A 514 10.78 11.86 -23.71
C ASP A 514 9.65 11.56 -22.72
N VAL A 515 8.43 11.92 -23.13
CA VAL A 515 7.21 11.59 -22.39
C VAL A 515 7.14 10.08 -22.22
N ILE A 516 6.89 9.62 -21.00
CA ILE A 516 6.86 8.20 -20.61
C ILE A 516 6.10 7.33 -21.62
N HIS A 517 4.91 7.75 -22.04
CA HIS A 517 4.04 6.96 -22.91
C HIS A 517 4.61 6.75 -24.32
N LYS A 518 5.49 7.65 -24.80
CA LYS A 518 6.19 7.43 -26.08
C LYS A 518 7.12 6.22 -25.94
N VAL A 519 7.96 6.21 -24.91
CA VAL A 519 8.92 5.12 -24.65
C VAL A 519 8.19 3.81 -24.36
N LEU A 520 7.12 3.83 -23.56
CA LEU A 520 6.32 2.64 -23.29
C LEU A 520 5.71 2.04 -24.57
N ASN A 521 5.21 2.88 -25.49
CA ASN A 521 4.71 2.40 -26.78
C ASN A 521 5.81 1.80 -27.66
N ASP A 522 7.04 2.34 -27.59
CA ASP A 522 8.17 1.84 -28.37
C ASP A 522 8.68 0.48 -27.85
N ILE A 523 8.70 0.26 -26.53
CA ILE A 523 9.14 -1.02 -25.93
C ILE A 523 8.04 -2.09 -25.90
N THR A 524 6.77 -1.68 -26.06
CA THR A 524 5.65 -2.63 -26.16
C THR A 524 5.62 -3.23 -27.58
N ILE A 525 6.05 -4.49 -27.69
CA ILE A 525 6.17 -5.19 -28.98
C ILE A 525 5.03 -6.18 -29.26
N ASP A 526 4.34 -6.69 -28.23
CA ASP A 526 3.25 -7.66 -28.38
C ASP A 526 1.88 -6.97 -28.25
N ASP A 527 1.02 -7.12 -29.27
CA ASP A 527 -0.36 -6.62 -29.28
C ASP A 527 -1.27 -7.31 -28.23
N ARG A 528 -0.74 -8.32 -27.54
CA ARG A 528 -1.42 -9.04 -26.44
C ARG A 528 -0.75 -8.83 -25.09
N ALA A 529 0.18 -7.90 -24.98
CA ALA A 529 0.78 -7.50 -23.72
C ALA A 529 -0.25 -6.80 -22.81
N ILE A 530 -0.12 -7.02 -21.51
CA ILE A 530 -0.76 -6.21 -20.48
C ILE A 530 0.27 -5.22 -19.94
N ILE A 531 -0.09 -3.93 -19.96
CA ILE A 531 0.76 -2.83 -19.53
C ILE A 531 0.14 -2.16 -18.30
N ILE A 532 0.94 -1.99 -17.26
CA ILE A 532 0.55 -1.22 -16.07
C ILE A 532 1.46 0.00 -15.97
N GLY A 533 0.93 1.16 -15.60
CA GLY A 533 1.77 2.33 -15.40
C GLY A 533 1.27 3.25 -14.30
N GLY A 534 2.21 3.81 -13.55
CA GLY A 534 1.98 4.78 -12.48
C GLY A 534 1.56 6.16 -12.97
N ASP A 535 0.69 6.19 -13.97
CA ASP A 535 0.14 7.39 -14.60
C ASP A 535 -1.24 7.09 -15.21
N SER A 536 -2.22 7.97 -14.97
CA SER A 536 -3.60 7.80 -15.45
C SER A 536 -3.74 7.78 -16.97
N HIS A 537 -2.76 8.31 -17.70
CA HIS A 537 -2.71 8.30 -19.16
C HIS A 537 -1.94 7.10 -19.71
N THR A 538 -1.65 6.09 -18.89
CA THR A 538 -1.15 4.79 -19.37
C THR A 538 -2.23 4.09 -20.20
N ARG A 539 -2.35 4.53 -21.46
CA ARG A 539 -3.29 4.10 -22.49
C ARG A 539 -2.49 3.94 -23.78
N MET A 540 -1.95 2.75 -23.98
CA MET A 540 -1.02 2.45 -25.06
C MET A 540 -1.74 2.16 -26.38
N SER A 541 -1.05 2.32 -27.50
CA SER A 541 -1.58 2.02 -28.85
C SER A 541 -1.54 0.53 -29.19
N LYS A 542 -0.84 -0.29 -28.37
CA LYS A 542 -0.71 -1.74 -28.49
C LYS A 542 -1.01 -2.41 -27.15
N GLY A 543 -1.50 -3.65 -27.20
CA GLY A 543 -1.88 -4.39 -26.01
C GLY A 543 -3.10 -3.78 -25.32
N VAL A 544 -3.23 -4.06 -24.02
CA VAL A 544 -4.20 -3.39 -23.15
C VAL A 544 -3.45 -2.77 -21.97
N ALA A 545 -3.73 -1.50 -21.69
CA ALA A 545 -2.98 -0.71 -20.74
C ALA A 545 -3.87 -0.13 -19.65
N PHE A 546 -3.39 -0.14 -18.41
CA PHE A 546 -4.08 0.42 -17.26
C PHE A 546 -3.19 1.41 -16.52
N GLY A 547 -3.71 2.62 -16.33
CA GLY A 547 -3.18 3.53 -15.33
C GLY A 547 -3.53 3.02 -13.93
N ALA A 548 -2.52 2.95 -13.07
CA ALA A 548 -2.64 2.43 -11.73
C ALA A 548 -1.94 3.36 -10.73
N ASP A 549 -2.24 3.15 -9.45
CA ASP A 549 -1.54 3.78 -8.34
C ASP A 549 -0.13 3.18 -8.15
N SER A 550 0.71 3.88 -7.39
CA SER A 550 2.10 3.47 -7.12
C SER A 550 2.21 2.10 -6.45
N GLY A 551 1.22 1.72 -5.64
CA GLY A 551 1.14 0.43 -4.97
C GLY A 551 0.92 -0.72 -5.94
N THR A 552 -0.12 -0.60 -6.77
CA THR A 552 -0.41 -1.58 -7.83
C THR A 552 0.75 -1.69 -8.82
N VAL A 553 1.41 -0.59 -9.16
CA VAL A 553 2.63 -0.60 -10.00
C VAL A 553 3.74 -1.37 -9.32
N ALA A 554 3.97 -1.13 -8.02
CA ALA A 554 4.99 -1.82 -7.26
C ALA A 554 4.71 -3.34 -7.11
N VAL A 555 3.45 -3.76 -7.07
CA VAL A 555 3.06 -5.19 -7.09
C VAL A 555 3.27 -5.83 -8.47
N ALA A 556 3.13 -5.05 -9.54
CA ALA A 556 3.34 -5.51 -10.91
C ALA A 556 4.81 -5.65 -11.30
N LEU A 557 5.69 -4.87 -10.65
CA LEU A 557 7.15 -4.96 -10.74
C LEU A 557 7.67 -6.17 -9.97
#